data_AF-A0A9D4IG51-F1
#
_entry.id   AF-A0A9D4IG51-F1
#
_cell.length_a   1.000
_cell.length_b   1.000
_cell.length_c   1.000
_cell.angle_alpha   90.00
_cell.angle_beta   90.00
_cell.angle_gamma   90.00
#
_symmetry.space_group_name_H-M   'P 1'
#
loop_
_entity.id
_entity.type
_entity.pdbx_description
1 polymer ?
#
loop_
_entity_poly.entity_id
_entity_poly.type
_entity_poly.pdbx_seq_one_letter_code
_entity_poly.pdbx_strand_id
1 'polypeptide(L)'
;MLCLGRELRLAADLVLPFKDSEKEVVEYADNEEALKDKMLHAHAISRTYPKRKAEHSKDIYYTILAEYNYAGDLVLCLHKIRKYGVTQKLENQFDGPYVVIKIAMKNKLSIKVVHHNKL
;
A
#
# COMPACT_ATOMS: atom_id res chain seq x y z
N MET A 1 -34.24 5.35 43.99
CA MET A 1 -32.84 5.12 43.59
C MET A 1 -32.09 6.44 43.73
N LEU A 2 -31.17 6.52 44.70
CA LEU A 2 -30.31 7.69 44.90
C LEU A 2 -28.90 7.29 44.46
N CYS A 3 -28.49 7.72 43.26
CA CYS A 3 -27.15 7.48 42.72
C CYS A 3 -26.23 8.63 43.14
N LEU A 4 -25.78 8.62 44.40
CA LEU A 4 -24.74 9.54 44.85
C LEU A 4 -23.38 9.00 44.39
N GLY A 5 -22.77 9.67 43.40
CA GLY A 5 -21.34 9.48 43.05
C GLY A 5 -21.01 8.93 41.67
N ARG A 6 -21.99 8.66 40.79
CA ARG A 6 -21.74 8.30 39.38
C ARG A 6 -22.42 9.29 38.45
N GLU A 7 -21.65 9.93 37.57
CA GLU A 7 -22.18 10.78 36.51
C GLU A 7 -22.99 9.91 35.53
N LEU A 8 -24.30 10.11 35.51
CA LEU A 8 -25.19 9.54 34.49
C LEU A 8 -24.89 10.25 33.18
N ARG A 9 -24.39 9.52 32.18
CA ARG A 9 -24.08 10.09 30.86
C ARG A 9 -25.28 10.04 29.91
N LEU A 10 -26.23 9.13 30.13
CA LEU A 10 -27.36 8.90 29.22
C LEU A 10 -28.66 8.65 29.99
N ALA A 11 -29.79 9.14 29.46
CA ALA A 11 -31.12 8.95 30.06
C ALA A 11 -31.57 7.47 30.09
N ALA A 12 -31.01 6.63 29.23
CA ALA A 12 -31.27 5.19 29.19
C ALA A 12 -30.79 4.46 30.46
N ASP A 13 -29.81 5.03 31.18
CA ASP A 13 -29.25 4.47 32.42
C ASP A 13 -30.26 4.46 33.58
N LEU A 14 -31.33 5.25 33.50
CA LEU A 14 -32.41 5.29 34.49
C LEU A 14 -33.52 4.26 34.23
N VAL A 15 -33.67 3.82 32.97
CA VAL A 15 -34.82 3.03 32.52
C VAL A 15 -34.48 1.54 32.44
N LEU A 16 -33.23 1.21 32.12
CA LEU A 16 -32.77 -0.17 32.04
C LEU A 16 -32.13 -0.55 33.38
N PRO A 17 -32.66 -1.55 34.11
CA PRO A 17 -31.93 -2.07 35.27
C PRO A 17 -30.61 -2.62 34.74
N PHE A 18 -29.50 -2.01 35.14
CA PHE A 18 -28.20 -2.64 34.98
C PHE A 18 -28.31 -4.01 35.65
N LYS A 19 -28.25 -5.07 34.86
CA LYS A 19 -27.79 -6.34 35.41
C LYS A 19 -26.38 -6.04 35.85
N ASP A 20 -26.19 -5.87 37.16
CA ASP A 20 -24.88 -6.06 37.75
C ASP A 20 -24.47 -7.45 37.28
N SER A 21 -23.70 -7.49 36.20
CA SER A 21 -22.84 -8.63 35.98
C SER A 21 -21.97 -8.58 37.20
N GLU A 22 -22.26 -9.48 38.15
CA GLU A 22 -21.32 -9.88 39.18
C GLU A 22 -20.05 -10.23 38.42
N LYS A 23 -19.20 -9.22 38.23
CA LYS A 23 -17.84 -9.44 37.81
C LYS A 23 -17.26 -10.14 39.03
N GLU A 24 -17.24 -11.47 38.95
CA GLU A 24 -16.39 -12.29 39.79
C GLU A 24 -15.10 -11.52 39.97
N VAL A 25 -14.71 -11.31 41.23
CA VAL A 25 -13.44 -10.71 41.58
C VAL A 25 -12.38 -11.74 41.20
N VAL A 26 -12.10 -11.84 39.89
CA VAL A 26 -11.03 -12.66 39.35
C VAL A 26 -9.76 -12.15 40.00
N GLU A 27 -9.05 -13.03 40.70
CA GLU A 27 -7.82 -12.75 41.43
C GLU A 27 -6.95 -11.74 40.68
N TYR A 28 -6.74 -10.57 41.28
CA TYR A 28 -5.99 -9.48 40.68
C TYR A 28 -4.56 -9.89 40.30
N ALA A 29 -3.98 -10.87 41.00
CA ALA A 29 -2.63 -11.38 40.76
C ALA A 29 -2.49 -12.07 39.39
N ASP A 30 -3.42 -12.96 39.03
CA ASP A 30 -3.39 -13.69 37.75
C ASP A 30 -3.56 -12.74 36.55
N ASN A 31 -4.32 -11.67 36.76
CA ASN A 31 -4.53 -10.63 35.75
C ASN A 31 -3.26 -9.77 35.53
N GLU A 32 -2.48 -9.51 36.58
CA GLU A 32 -1.23 -8.76 36.47
C GLU A 32 -0.14 -9.54 35.73
N GLU A 33 -0.02 -10.84 36.00
CA GLU A 33 0.93 -11.71 35.30
C GLU A 33 0.56 -11.88 33.83
N ALA A 34 -0.72 -12.15 33.54
CA ALA A 34 -1.22 -12.23 32.17
C ALA A 34 -1.04 -10.91 31.40
N LEU A 35 -1.14 -9.76 32.08
CA LEU A 35 -0.90 -8.46 31.47
C LEU A 35 0.59 -8.25 31.16
N LYS A 36 1.49 -8.62 32.08
CA LYS A 36 2.95 -8.56 31.85
C LYS A 36 3.35 -9.40 30.64
N ASP A 37 2.83 -10.61 30.52
CA ASP A 37 3.13 -11.50 29.40
C ASP A 37 2.65 -10.92 28.06
N LYS A 38 1.43 -10.35 28.04
CA LYS A 38 0.90 -9.66 26.85
C LYS A 38 1.76 -8.46 26.46
N MET A 39 2.22 -7.68 27.44
CA MET A 39 3.10 -6.52 27.18
C MET A 39 4.47 -6.95 26.65
N LEU A 40 5.07 -8.01 27.23
CA LEU A 40 6.33 -8.57 26.74
C LEU A 40 6.19 -9.09 25.30
N HIS A 41 5.10 -9.79 25.01
CA HIS A 41 4.80 -10.27 23.66
C HIS A 41 4.61 -9.13 22.66
N ALA A 42 3.81 -8.11 23.02
CA ALA A 42 3.60 -6.92 22.19
C ALA A 42 4.93 -6.18 21.93
N HIS A 43 5.79 -6.09 22.92
CA HIS A 43 7.09 -5.46 22.78
C HIS A 43 8.04 -6.28 21.89
N ALA A 44 8.02 -7.62 21.99
CA ALA A 44 8.76 -8.49 21.10
C ALA A 44 8.31 -8.31 19.64
N ILE A 45 7.00 -8.24 19.39
CA ILE A 45 6.46 -7.94 18.05
C ILE A 45 6.91 -6.55 17.59
N SER A 46 6.74 -5.53 18.43
CA SER A 46 7.11 -4.16 18.13
C SER A 46 8.58 -4.03 17.71
N ARG A 47 9.49 -4.76 18.38
CA ARG A 47 10.92 -4.78 18.00
C ARG A 47 11.21 -5.35 16.61
N THR A 48 10.37 -6.25 16.10
CA THR A 48 10.54 -6.81 14.75
C THR A 48 10.01 -5.88 13.65
N TYR A 49 9.06 -5.01 13.98
CA TYR A 49 8.37 -4.17 13.00
C TYR A 49 9.28 -3.14 12.30
N PRO A 50 10.20 -2.42 12.98
CA PRO A 50 11.13 -1.51 12.32
C PRO A 50 12.02 -2.21 11.30
N LYS A 51 12.50 -3.43 11.61
CA LYS A 51 13.36 -4.22 10.71
C LYS A 51 12.60 -4.61 9.44
N ARG A 52 11.41 -5.20 9.61
CA ARG A 52 10.55 -5.57 8.47
C ARG A 52 10.16 -4.36 7.63
N LYS A 53 9.86 -3.22 8.26
CA LYS A 53 9.51 -1.98 7.54
C LYS A 53 10.70 -1.44 6.75
N ALA A 54 11.92 -1.52 7.30
CA ALA A 54 13.13 -1.12 6.61
C ALA A 54 13.43 -2.04 5.41
N GLU A 55 13.31 -3.35 5.58
CA GLU A 55 13.43 -4.34 4.50
C GLU A 55 12.41 -4.07 3.39
N HIS A 56 11.13 -3.92 3.74
CA HIS A 56 10.08 -3.60 2.78
C HIS A 56 10.33 -2.29 2.02
N SER A 57 10.82 -1.26 2.71
CA SER A 57 11.15 0.02 2.09
C SER A 57 12.34 -0.11 1.11
N LYS A 58 13.32 -0.95 1.45
CA LYS A 58 14.46 -1.28 0.59
C LYS A 58 14.00 -2.01 -0.67
N ASP A 59 13.09 -2.97 -0.52
CA ASP A 59 12.55 -3.73 -1.66
C ASP A 59 11.78 -2.81 -2.62
N ILE A 60 10.92 -1.93 -2.09
CA ILE A 60 10.22 -0.92 -2.90
C ILE A 60 11.22 0.00 -3.62
N TYR A 61 12.29 0.42 -2.96
CA TYR A 61 13.30 1.25 -3.59
C TYR A 61 13.98 0.52 -4.77
N TYR A 62 14.30 -0.77 -4.60
CA TYR A 62 14.91 -1.56 -5.67
C TYR A 62 13.95 -1.85 -6.82
N THR A 63 12.67 -2.11 -6.56
CA THR A 63 11.70 -2.30 -7.64
C THR A 63 11.52 -1.03 -8.45
N ILE A 64 11.39 0.12 -7.77
CA ILE A 64 11.34 1.44 -8.43
C ILE A 64 12.61 1.68 -9.26
N LEU A 65 13.79 1.37 -8.71
CA LEU A 65 15.06 1.49 -9.44
C LEU A 65 15.12 0.58 -10.67
N ALA A 66 14.64 -0.65 -10.56
CA ALA A 66 14.56 -1.60 -11.67
C ALA A 66 13.58 -1.12 -12.74
N GLU A 67 12.42 -0.58 -12.37
CA GLU A 67 11.44 0.01 -13.30
C GLU A 67 12.01 1.22 -14.07
N TYR A 68 12.86 2.03 -13.41
CA TYR A 68 13.55 3.15 -14.05
C TYR A 68 14.65 2.69 -15.02
N ASN A 69 15.34 1.58 -14.72
CA ASN A 69 16.42 1.03 -15.53
C ASN A 69 15.93 0.00 -16.57
N TYR A 70 14.62 -0.17 -16.72
CA TYR A 70 14.04 -1.10 -17.67
C TYR A 70 14.23 -0.61 -19.11
N ALA A 71 15.16 -1.23 -19.83
CA ALA A 71 15.45 -1.02 -21.24
C ALA A 71 15.55 -2.38 -21.96
N GLY A 72 15.03 -2.47 -23.19
CA GLY A 72 15.16 -3.69 -24.00
C GLY A 72 13.86 -4.25 -24.59
N ASP A 73 12.70 -3.75 -24.17
CA ASP A 73 11.43 -4.22 -24.75
C ASP A 73 11.25 -3.77 -26.19
N LEU A 74 10.87 -4.73 -27.03
CA LEU A 74 10.46 -4.51 -28.42
C LEU A 74 8.99 -4.08 -28.44
N VAL A 75 8.76 -2.87 -28.91
CA VAL A 75 7.43 -2.26 -29.03
C VAL A 75 7.15 -1.81 -30.45
N LEU A 76 5.87 -1.77 -30.81
CA LEU A 76 5.39 -1.13 -32.02
C LEU A 76 4.79 0.24 -31.67
N CYS A 77 5.10 1.26 -32.46
CA CYS A 77 4.58 2.61 -32.27
C CYS A 77 3.32 2.82 -33.12
N LEU A 78 2.26 3.35 -32.51
CA LEU A 78 1.03 3.70 -33.22
C LEU A 78 1.24 4.96 -34.06
N HIS A 79 1.02 4.86 -35.37
CA HIS A 79 1.04 6.00 -36.28
C HIS A 79 -0.26 6.80 -36.15
N LYS A 80 -0.20 7.97 -35.52
CA LYS A 80 -1.38 8.85 -35.33
C LYS A 80 -1.64 9.79 -36.51
N ILE A 81 -0.70 9.90 -37.43
CA ILE A 81 -0.81 10.80 -38.58
C ILE A 81 -1.56 10.05 -39.68
N ARG A 82 -2.72 10.58 -40.09
CA ARG A 82 -3.50 10.03 -41.21
C ARG A 82 -2.83 10.42 -42.52
N LYS A 83 -2.65 9.49 -43.45
CA LYS A 83 -2.22 9.83 -44.82
C LYS A 83 -3.45 10.28 -45.60
N TYR A 84 -3.30 11.41 -46.30
CA TYR A 84 -4.37 11.91 -47.14
C TYR A 84 -4.58 10.97 -48.34
N GLY A 85 -5.83 10.62 -48.65
CA GLY A 85 -6.17 9.75 -49.79
C GLY A 85 -6.09 8.24 -49.55
N VAL A 86 -5.77 7.78 -48.32
CA VAL A 86 -5.81 6.35 -47.95
C VAL A 86 -6.93 6.10 -46.95
N THR A 87 -7.65 5.00 -47.09
CA THR A 87 -8.67 4.61 -46.11
C THR A 87 -8.01 4.05 -44.85
N GLN A 88 -8.48 4.46 -43.67
CA GLN A 88 -7.89 4.05 -42.36
C GLN A 88 -7.82 2.55 -42.13
N LYS A 89 -8.63 1.75 -42.86
CA LYS A 89 -8.62 0.29 -42.79
C LYS A 89 -7.45 -0.33 -43.55
N LEU A 90 -6.89 0.37 -44.52
CA LEU A 90 -5.75 -0.07 -45.34
C LEU A 90 -4.42 0.51 -44.84
N GLU A 91 -4.47 1.51 -43.96
CA GLU A 91 -3.26 2.05 -43.32
C GLU A 91 -2.73 1.09 -42.27
N ASN A 92 -1.44 0.77 -42.36
CA ASN A 92 -0.77 0.05 -41.28
C ASN A 92 -0.66 0.99 -40.07
N GLN A 93 -1.40 0.66 -39.01
CA GLN A 93 -1.52 1.52 -37.83
C GLN A 93 -0.29 1.47 -36.93
N PHE A 94 0.52 0.43 -37.07
CA PHE A 94 1.68 0.17 -36.22
C PHE A 94 2.95 0.18 -37.05
N ASP A 95 3.98 0.87 -36.54
CA ASP A 95 5.31 0.96 -37.12
C ASP A 95 6.35 0.37 -36.15
N GLY A 96 7.42 -0.22 -36.67
CA GLY A 96 8.50 -0.79 -35.86
C GLY A 96 9.09 -2.08 -36.45
N PRO A 97 9.86 -2.86 -35.66
CA PRO A 97 10.00 -2.78 -34.21
C PRO A 97 10.92 -1.66 -33.67
N TYR A 98 10.57 -1.13 -32.50
CA TYR A 98 11.35 -0.16 -31.73
C TYR A 98 11.76 -0.78 -30.39
N VAL A 99 12.90 -0.37 -29.85
CA VAL A 99 13.36 -0.74 -28.52
C VAL A 99 13.15 0.43 -27.57
N VAL A 100 12.56 0.15 -26.42
CA VAL A 100 12.33 1.14 -25.36
C VAL A 100 13.65 1.47 -24.65
N ILE A 101 14.02 2.74 -24.69
CA ILE A 101 15.11 3.32 -23.91
C ILE A 101 14.49 4.36 -22.96
N LYS A 102 14.20 3.95 -21.73
CA LYS A 102 13.76 4.90 -20.71
C LYS A 102 14.94 5.76 -20.25
N ILE A 103 14.78 7.08 -20.27
CA ILE A 103 15.68 7.99 -19.57
C ILE A 103 14.88 8.56 -18.41
N ALA A 104 15.19 8.11 -17.19
CA ALA A 104 14.65 8.71 -15.99
C ALA A 104 15.28 10.11 -15.81
N MET A 105 14.57 11.15 -16.22
CA MET A 105 14.90 12.52 -15.81
C MET A 105 14.22 12.78 -14.46
N LYS A 106 14.94 13.43 -13.53
CA LYS A 106 14.62 13.57 -12.10
C LYS A 106 13.14 13.77 -11.74
N ASN A 107 12.34 14.43 -12.59
CA ASN A 107 10.91 14.72 -12.35
C ASN A 107 9.95 14.35 -13.51
N LYS A 108 10.38 13.61 -14.55
CA LYS A 108 9.49 13.24 -15.67
C LYS A 108 9.94 11.92 -16.32
N LEU A 109 9.02 10.96 -16.42
CA LEU A 109 9.21 9.75 -17.21
C LEU A 109 9.17 10.12 -18.70
N SER A 110 10.34 10.39 -19.30
CA SER A 110 10.47 10.49 -20.75
C SER A 110 10.85 9.12 -21.30
N ILE A 111 9.90 8.46 -21.97
CA ILE A 111 10.17 7.24 -22.72
C ILE A 111 10.74 7.66 -24.07
N LYS A 112 11.98 7.30 -24.36
CA LYS A 112 12.52 7.34 -25.72
C LYS A 112 12.44 5.95 -26.32
N VAL A 113 12.18 5.88 -27.61
CA VAL A 113 12.17 4.64 -28.38
C VAL A 113 13.11 4.83 -29.54
N VAL A 114 13.97 3.83 -29.77
CA VAL A 114 14.92 3.81 -30.88
C VAL A 114 14.58 2.63 -31.76
N HIS A 115 14.59 2.80 -33.07
CA HIS A 115 14.30 1.71 -33.99
C HIS A 115 15.34 0.60 -33.80
N HIS A 116 14.93 -0.67 -33.77
CA HIS A 116 15.83 -1.80 -33.48
C HIS A 116 17.08 -1.84 -34.38
N ASN A 117 16.95 -1.47 -35.66
CA ASN A 117 18.07 -1.38 -36.61
C ASN A 117 19.06 -0.21 -36.37
N LYS A 118 18.78 0.70 -35.43
CA LYS A 118 19.60 1.88 -35.14
C LYS A 118 20.26 1.83 -33.74
N LEU A 119 20.20 0.68 -33.08
CA LEU A 119 20.91 0.40 -31.84
C LEU A 119 22.38 0.09 -32.10
#